data_AF-A0A8G2C2F3-F1
#
_entry.id   AF-A0A8G2C2F3-F1
#
_cell.length_a   1.000
_cell.length_b   1.000
_cell.length_c   1.000
_cell.angle_alpha   90.00
_cell.angle_beta   90.00
_cell.angle_gamma   90.00
#
_symmetry.space_group_name_H-M   'P 1'
#
loop_
_entity.id
_entity.type
_entity.pdbx_description
1 polymer ?
#
loop_
_entity_poly.entity_id
_entity_poly.type
_entity_poly.pdbx_seq_one_letter_code
_entity_poly.pdbx_strand_id
1 'polypeptide(L)' 'MWPNAFTSNAHMIAVQSGESALGGMMTEKRNIRDDWKLAFGEDIEEIDAVAIMTDTDNSGQWARAWYGQPRFSAR' A
#
# COMPACT_ATOMS: atom_id res chain seq x y z
N MET A 1 3.62 -7.58 7.86
CA MET A 1 3.33 -6.18 8.26
C MET A 1 4.33 -5.77 9.32
N TRP A 2 4.78 -4.52 9.31
CA TRP A 2 5.76 -4.00 10.28
C TRP A 2 5.45 -2.53 10.60
N PRO A 3 5.90 -2.01 11.77
CA PRO A 3 5.72 -0.60 12.11
C PRO A 3 6.54 0.30 11.18
N ASN A 4 6.03 1.50 10.87
CA ASN A 4 6.78 2.50 10.13
C ASN A 4 7.96 3.05 10.96
N ALA A 5 9.10 3.32 10.31
CA ALA A 5 10.31 3.76 10.99
C ALA A 5 10.27 5.23 11.49
N PHE A 6 9.35 6.04 10.98
CA PHE A 6 9.30 7.49 11.21
C PHE A 6 8.04 7.95 11.96
N THR A 7 7.00 7.12 12.05
CA THR A 7 5.75 7.46 12.75
C THR A 7 5.05 6.23 13.31
N SER A 8 4.34 6.40 14.42
CA SER A 8 3.46 5.37 15.00
C SER A 8 2.13 5.25 14.26
N ASN A 9 1.77 6.24 13.43
CA ASN A 9 0.45 6.30 12.78
C ASN A 9 0.39 5.51 11.47
N ALA A 10 1.42 4.71 11.16
CA ALA A 10 1.48 3.93 9.94
C ALA A 10 2.06 2.53 10.19
N HIS A 11 1.48 1.56 9.51
CA HIS A 11 2.01 0.21 9.36
C HIS A 11 2.26 -0.08 7.88
N MET A 12 3.29 -0.86 7.62
CA MET A 12 3.80 -1.12 6.28
C MET A 12 3.59 -2.58 5.90
N ILE A 13 3.14 -2.81 4.66
CA ILE A 13 2.93 -4.14 4.09
C ILE A 13 3.60 -4.18 2.71
N ALA A 14 4.56 -5.08 2.53
CA ALA A 14 5.06 -5.43 1.20
C ALA A 14 4.11 -6.45 0.58
N VAL A 15 3.56 -6.13 -0.59
CA VAL A 15 2.64 -7.01 -1.33
C VAL A 15 3.39 -7.78 -2.43
N GLN A 16 4.43 -7.18 -3.01
CA GLN A 16 5.28 -7.76 -4.05
C GLN A 16 6.76 -7.41 -3.81
N SER A 17 7.65 -8.23 -4.35
CA SER A 17 9.10 -7.97 -4.40
C SER A 17 9.78 -8.76 -5.53
N GLY A 18 11.00 -8.35 -5.89
CA GLY A 18 11.79 -9.00 -6.93
C GLY A 18 11.50 -8.51 -8.35
N GLU A 19 12.11 -9.15 -9.34
CA GLU A 19 12.19 -8.67 -10.72
C GLU A 19 11.12 -9.25 -11.65
N SER A 20 10.34 -10.24 -11.19
CA SER A 20 9.40 -11.03 -12.01
C SER A 20 8.30 -10.21 -12.70
N ALA A 21 8.05 -8.99 -12.22
CA ALA A 21 6.96 -8.12 -12.61
C ALA A 21 7.38 -6.86 -13.39
N LEU A 22 8.68 -6.66 -13.60
CA LEU A 22 9.20 -5.39 -14.10
C LEU A 22 8.66 -5.07 -15.51
N GLY A 23 8.23 -3.83 -15.69
CA GLY A 23 7.70 -3.32 -16.97
C GLY A 23 6.25 -3.71 -17.28
N GLY A 24 5.61 -4.55 -16.46
CA GLY A 24 4.20 -4.91 -16.60
C GLY A 24 3.26 -4.06 -15.73
N MET A 25 1.99 -3.98 -16.12
CA MET A 25 0.93 -3.50 -15.23
C MET A 25 0.55 -4.60 -14.24
N MET A 26 0.56 -4.28 -12.96
CA MET A 26 0.14 -5.19 -11.89
C MET A 26 -1.15 -4.72 -11.24
N THR A 27 -1.90 -5.67 -10.68
CA THR A 27 -3.13 -5.41 -9.92
C THR A 27 -3.06 -6.15 -8.60
N GLU A 28 -3.26 -5.42 -7.50
CA GLU A 28 -3.32 -5.98 -6.16
C GLU A 28 -4.72 -5.84 -5.59
N LYS A 29 -5.17 -6.86 -4.85
CA LYS A 29 -6.43 -6.85 -4.13
C LYS A 29 -6.20 -7.30 -2.69
N ARG A 30 -6.66 -6.50 -1.73
CA ARG A 30 -6.56 -6.80 -0.30
C ARG A 30 -7.85 -6.43 0.42
N ASN A 31 -8.05 -7.03 1.59
CA ASN A 31 -9.12 -6.61 2.49
C ASN A 31 -8.57 -5.58 3.49
N ILE A 32 -8.89 -4.32 3.23
CA ILE A 32 -8.35 -3.18 4.00
C ILE A 32 -8.84 -3.21 5.45
N ARG A 33 -10.07 -3.65 5.72
CA ARG A 33 -10.61 -3.74 7.08
C ARG A 33 -9.86 -4.78 7.92
N ASP A 34 -9.57 -5.95 7.34
CA ASP A 34 -8.80 -6.99 8.01
C ASP A 34 -7.33 -6.55 8.23
N ASP A 35 -6.73 -5.88 7.23
CA ASP A 35 -5.38 -5.34 7.35
C ASP A 35 -5.28 -4.24 8.43
N TRP A 36 -6.26 -3.34 8.49
CA TRP A 36 -6.34 -2.29 9.51
C TRP A 36 -6.46 -2.86 10.92
N LYS A 37 -7.33 -3.86 11.08
CA LYS A 37 -7.52 -4.54 12.36
C LYS A 37 -6.27 -5.27 12.82
N LEU A 38 -5.52 -5.88 11.90
CA LEU A 38 -4.23 -6.47 12.23
C LEU A 38 -3.19 -5.41 12.62
N ALA A 39 -3.27 -4.19 12.06
CA ALA A 39 -2.29 -3.13 12.25
C ALA A 39 -2.48 -2.37 13.55
N PHE A 40 -3.73 -2.02 13.85
CA PHE A 40 -4.06 -1.10 14.93
C PHE A 40 -4.93 -1.74 16.02
N GLY A 41 -5.44 -2.96 15.79
CA GLY A 41 -6.37 -3.63 16.72
C GLY A 41 -7.79 -3.05 16.67
N GLU A 42 -8.06 -2.12 15.77
CA GLU A 42 -9.32 -1.39 15.63
C GLU A 42 -10.08 -1.85 14.38
N ASP A 43 -11.39 -1.65 14.37
CA ASP A 43 -12.22 -1.93 13.20
C ASP A 43 -12.63 -0.63 12.51
N ILE A 44 -12.79 -0.67 11.19
CA ILE A 44 -13.14 0.51 10.37
C ILE A 44 -14.26 0.21 9.38
N GLU A 45 -15.05 1.24 9.08
CA GLU A 45 -16.17 1.14 8.12
C GLU A 45 -15.99 2.07 6.91
N GLU A 46 -15.17 3.11 7.05
CA GLU A 46 -14.99 4.15 6.05
C GLU A 46 -13.50 4.44 5.83
N ILE A 47 -13.18 4.99 4.65
CA ILE A 47 -11.85 5.45 4.28
C ILE A 47 -11.99 6.88 3.78
N ASP A 48 -11.36 7.82 4.47
CA ASP A 48 -11.45 9.24 4.12
C ASP A 48 -10.69 9.57 2.83
N ALA A 49 -9.53 8.93 2.63
CA ALA A 49 -8.67 9.21 1.48
C ALA A 49 -7.78 8.01 1.12
N VAL A 50 -7.36 7.97 -0.15
CA VAL A 50 -6.32 7.07 -0.65
C VAL A 50 -5.24 7.90 -1.31
N ALA A 51 -4.01 7.75 -0.85
CA ALA A 51 -2.83 8.30 -1.50
C ALA A 51 -2.09 7.20 -2.26
N ILE A 52 -1.65 7.51 -3.47
CA ILE A 52 -0.82 6.63 -4.30
C ILE A 52 0.43 7.41 -4.68
N MET A 53 1.60 6.80 -4.50
CA MET A 53 2.87 7.46 -4.77
C MET A 53 3.93 6.48 -5.27
N THR A 54 4.85 6.99 -6.09
CA THR A 54 6.13 6.32 -6.37
C THR A 54 7.12 6.94 -5.41
N ASP A 55 7.57 6.16 -4.44
CA ASP A 55 8.58 6.62 -3.50
C ASP A 55 9.98 6.19 -3.95
N THR A 56 10.91 7.13 -3.94
CA THR A 56 12.34 6.90 -4.22
C THR A 56 13.26 7.65 -3.27
N ASP A 57 12.72 8.34 -2.26
CA ASP A 57 13.47 9.31 -1.45
C ASP A 57 14.65 8.67 -0.71
N ASN A 58 14.43 7.51 -0.09
CA ASN A 58 15.40 6.79 0.72
C ASN A 58 16.52 6.15 -0.10
N SER A 59 16.33 6.01 -1.41
CA SER A 59 17.33 5.45 -2.33
C SER A 59 18.13 6.53 -3.08
N GLY A 60 17.63 7.77 -3.10
CA GLY A 60 18.15 8.84 -3.96
C GLY A 60 18.04 8.55 -5.47
N GLN A 61 17.30 7.51 -5.86
CA GLN A 61 17.07 7.13 -7.26
C GLN A 61 15.86 7.84 -7.83
N TRP A 62 15.58 7.58 -9.11
CA TRP A 62 14.38 8.03 -9.79
C TRP A 62 13.60 6.85 -10.36
N ALA A 63 12.28 6.99 -10.38
CA ALA A 63 11.38 6.03 -10.99
C ALA A 63 10.20 6.76 -11.63
N ARG A 64 9.59 6.11 -12.63
CA ARG A 64 8.34 6.55 -13.25
C ARG A 64 7.38 5.38 -13.21
N ALA A 65 6.18 5.63 -12.69
CA ALA A 65 5.09 4.65 -12.70
C ALA A 65 3.82 5.26 -13.29
N TRP A 66 2.94 4.38 -13.74
CA TRP A 66 1.57 4.70 -14.12
C TRP A 66 0.63 4.00 -13.16
N TYR A 67 -0.49 4.64 -12.85
CA TYR A 67 -1.46 4.13 -11.90
C TYR A 67 -2.82 3.93 -12.55
N GLY A 68 -3.41 2.78 -12.27
CA GLY A 68 -4.85 2.59 -12.43
C GLY A 68 -5.58 3.20 -11.23
N GLN A 69 -6.81 3.66 -11.47
CA GLN A 69 -7.67 4.16 -10.40
C GLN A 69 -8.03 3.01 -9.44
N PRO A 70 -7.80 3.15 -8.12
CA PRO A 70 -8.25 2.17 -7.13
C PRO A 70 -9.76 1.98 -7.18
N ARG A 71 -10.21 0.76 -6.91
CA ARG A 71 -11.63 0.44 -6.78
C ARG A 71 -11.88 -0.29 -5.48
N PHE A 72 -12.95 0.12 -4.80
CA PHE A 72 -13.46 -0.59 -3.64
C PHE A 72 -14.61 -1.50 -4.07
N SER A 73 -14.68 -2.67 -3.47
CA SER A 73 -15.81 -3.58 -3.61
C SER A 73 -16.18 -4.12 -2.24
N ALA A 74 -17.46 -4.47 -2.07
CA ALA A 74 -17.86 -5.35 -0.99
C ALA A 74 -17.13 -6.70 -1.11
N ARG A 75 -17.15 -7.46 -0.02
CA ARG A 75 -16.52 -8.78 0.07
C ARG A 75 -17.24 -9.80 -0.81
#